data_AF-A0A1Z1WR17-F1
#
_entry.id   AF-A0A1Z1WR17-F1
#
_cell.length_a   1.000
_cell.length_b   1.000
_cell.length_c   1.000
_cell.angle_alpha   90.00
_cell.angle_beta   90.00
_cell.angle_gamma   90.00
#
_symmetry.space_group_name_H-M   'P 1'
#
loop_
_entity.id
_entity.type
_entity.pdbx_description
1 polymer ?
#
loop_
_entity_poly.entity_id
_entity_poly.type
_entity_poly.pdbx_seq_one_letter_code
_entity_poly.pdbx_strand_id
1 'polypeptide(L)'
;MVASAGSVPPLTFYATDDKTVIGVETDIAHLVADVLGLRVRAHAVDWANIFVGLDSGKYDVGFSNITVTEERKEKYDFATYRLDTISFEAKKGRGWKVKGPKDVAGRVIGVSSGTNQEKLLVDWSKQNVKAGREATDIKYFQNTSDYYLALGSGRIDAYLGPHPVAAHHALSTGKTEVIGSFSGRATGSRARSPRPRRRTTAW
;
A
#
# COMPACT_ATOMS: atom_id res chain seq x y z
N MET A 1 -11.16 -10.93 -15.05
CA MET A 1 -10.96 -9.49 -14.82
C MET A 1 -10.04 -9.32 -13.63
N VAL A 2 -9.04 -8.46 -13.77
CA VAL A 2 -8.01 -8.15 -12.77
C VAL A 2 -8.25 -6.74 -12.24
N ALA A 3 -8.19 -6.54 -10.92
CA ALA A 3 -8.24 -5.23 -10.30
C ALA A 3 -6.92 -4.88 -9.61
N SER A 4 -6.50 -3.61 -9.71
CA SER A 4 -5.40 -3.04 -8.93
C SER A 4 -5.72 -1.65 -8.37
N ALA A 5 -5.12 -1.32 -7.23
CA ALA A 5 -5.33 -0.09 -6.48
C ALA A 5 -4.47 1.06 -7.02
N GLY A 6 -5.13 2.14 -7.42
CA GLY A 6 -4.48 3.42 -7.70
C GLY A 6 -3.65 3.44 -9.00
N SER A 7 -3.21 4.63 -9.36
CA SER A 7 -2.27 4.87 -10.47
C SER A 7 -0.97 5.41 -9.88
N VAL A 8 -0.09 4.51 -9.45
CA VAL A 8 1.17 4.86 -8.79
C VAL A 8 2.32 3.97 -9.26
N PRO A 9 3.30 4.54 -9.99
CA PRO A 9 4.50 3.82 -10.34
C PRO A 9 5.30 3.39 -9.10
N PRO A 10 5.95 2.21 -9.12
CA PRO A 10 6.04 1.27 -10.23
C PRO A 10 4.97 0.15 -10.20
N LEU A 11 4.00 0.22 -9.29
CA LEU A 11 3.09 -0.87 -8.97
C LEU A 11 2.04 -1.12 -10.06
N THR A 12 1.04 -0.25 -10.11
CA THR A 12 0.05 -0.19 -11.19
C THR A 12 -0.24 1.27 -11.49
N PHE A 13 -0.16 1.65 -12.76
CA PHE A 13 -0.37 3.02 -13.22
C PHE A 13 -0.76 3.06 -14.69
N TYR A 14 -1.25 4.20 -15.16
CA TYR A 14 -1.53 4.38 -16.58
C TYR A 14 -0.27 4.72 -17.37
N ALA A 15 -0.17 4.16 -18.57
CA ALA A 15 0.81 4.58 -19.57
C ALA A 15 0.55 6.03 -20.01
N THR A 16 1.41 6.56 -20.87
CA THR A 16 1.32 7.94 -21.38
C THR A 16 0.06 8.24 -22.20
N ASP A 17 -0.73 7.22 -22.54
CA ASP A 17 -2.01 7.36 -23.22
C ASP A 17 -3.20 7.55 -22.26
N ASP A 18 -2.95 7.57 -20.94
CA ASP A 18 -3.92 7.65 -19.84
C ASP A 18 -5.02 6.56 -19.87
N LYS A 19 -4.76 5.45 -20.57
CA LYS A 19 -5.75 4.39 -20.79
C LYS A 19 -5.19 3.01 -20.50
N THR A 20 -3.98 2.74 -20.96
CA THR A 20 -3.36 1.44 -20.84
C THR A 20 -2.81 1.29 -19.43
N VAL A 21 -3.35 0.34 -18.66
CA VAL A 21 -2.86 0.00 -17.33
C VAL A 21 -1.56 -0.79 -17.48
N ILE A 22 -0.49 -0.33 -16.85
CA ILE A 22 0.85 -0.91 -16.86
C ILE A 22 1.44 -0.95 -15.44
N GLY A 23 2.60 -1.59 -15.29
CA GLY A 23 3.35 -1.69 -14.03
C GLY A 23 3.54 -3.13 -13.59
N VAL A 24 4.38 -3.34 -12.59
CA VAL A 24 4.85 -4.68 -12.20
C VAL A 24 3.71 -5.63 -11.83
N GLU A 25 2.65 -5.15 -11.19
CA GLU A 25 1.52 -5.99 -10.80
C GLU A 25 0.68 -6.39 -12.02
N THR A 26 0.59 -5.51 -13.01
CA THR A 26 -0.07 -5.80 -14.29
C THR A 26 0.77 -6.77 -15.13
N ASP A 27 2.09 -6.62 -15.14
CA ASP A 27 3.00 -7.54 -15.83
C ASP A 27 2.91 -8.94 -15.24
N ILE A 28 2.91 -9.07 -13.90
CA ILE A 28 2.72 -10.36 -13.23
C ILE A 28 1.35 -10.96 -13.58
N ALA A 29 0.28 -10.15 -13.62
CA ALA A 29 -1.05 -10.64 -13.99
C ALA A 29 -1.06 -11.23 -15.41
N HIS A 30 -0.37 -10.60 -16.37
CA HIS A 30 -0.22 -11.14 -17.73
C HIS A 30 0.60 -12.43 -17.75
N LEU A 31 1.73 -12.48 -17.04
CA LEU A 31 2.55 -13.70 -16.97
C LEU A 31 1.79 -14.90 -16.39
N VAL A 32 0.98 -14.67 -15.34
CA VAL A 32 0.13 -15.72 -14.77
C VAL A 32 -0.96 -16.14 -15.76
N ALA A 33 -1.60 -15.18 -16.44
CA ALA A 33 -2.62 -15.47 -17.43
C ALA A 33 -2.07 -16.27 -18.62
N ASP A 34 -0.88 -15.93 -19.11
CA ASP A 34 -0.23 -16.63 -20.23
C ASP A 34 0.03 -18.10 -19.91
N VAL A 35 0.53 -18.40 -18.70
CA VAL A 35 0.73 -19.78 -18.23
C VAL A 35 -0.59 -20.56 -18.16
N LEU A 36 -1.69 -19.88 -17.83
CA LEU A 36 -3.02 -20.47 -17.69
C LEU A 36 -3.83 -20.47 -19.01
N GLY A 37 -3.31 -19.90 -20.10
CA GLY A 37 -4.05 -19.73 -21.35
C GLY A 37 -5.25 -18.79 -21.24
N LEU A 38 -5.19 -17.81 -20.33
CA LEU A 38 -6.26 -16.84 -20.05
C LEU A 38 -5.97 -15.48 -20.70
N ARG A 39 -7.00 -14.64 -20.80
CA ARG A 39 -6.86 -13.23 -21.24
C ARG A 39 -7.06 -12.29 -20.06
N VAL A 40 -6.14 -11.34 -19.89
CA VAL A 40 -6.26 -10.30 -18.88
C VAL A 40 -7.21 -9.20 -19.36
N ARG A 41 -8.10 -8.78 -18.45
CA ARG A 41 -8.85 -7.52 -18.54
C ARG A 41 -8.56 -6.74 -17.27
N ALA A 42 -7.62 -5.82 -17.35
CA ALA A 42 -7.14 -5.04 -16.20
C ALA A 42 -8.02 -3.80 -15.97
N HIS A 43 -8.33 -3.55 -14.70
CA HIS A 43 -9.04 -2.37 -14.24
C HIS A 43 -8.25 -1.74 -13.08
N ALA A 44 -7.77 -0.51 -13.27
CA ALA A 44 -7.33 0.30 -12.15
C ALA A 44 -8.56 0.83 -11.42
N VAL A 45 -8.63 0.59 -10.11
CA VAL A 45 -9.74 0.97 -9.23
C VAL A 45 -9.20 1.56 -7.94
N ASP A 46 -10.06 2.23 -7.18
CA ASP A 46 -9.70 2.67 -5.83
C ASP A 46 -9.59 1.48 -4.87
N TRP A 47 -8.79 1.65 -3.81
CA TRP A 47 -8.48 0.61 -2.83
C TRP A 47 -9.73 -0.11 -2.29
N ALA A 48 -10.74 0.64 -1.86
CA ALA A 48 -11.98 0.08 -1.31
C ALA A 48 -12.74 -0.76 -2.35
N ASN A 49 -12.67 -0.38 -3.63
CA ASN A 49 -13.42 -1.02 -4.71
C ASN A 49 -12.83 -2.35 -5.16
N ILE A 50 -11.57 -2.67 -4.80
CA ILE A 50 -11.01 -4.00 -5.03
C ILE A 50 -11.84 -5.04 -4.29
N PHE A 51 -11.98 -4.88 -2.97
CA PHE A 51 -12.65 -5.88 -2.12
C PHE A 51 -14.13 -6.01 -2.47
N VAL A 52 -14.82 -4.90 -2.75
CA VAL A 52 -16.21 -4.92 -3.23
C VAL A 52 -16.34 -5.70 -4.55
N GLY A 53 -15.41 -5.50 -5.48
CA GLY A 53 -15.42 -6.21 -6.75
C GLY A 53 -15.06 -7.69 -6.63
N LEU A 54 -14.17 -8.07 -5.71
CA LEU A 54 -13.86 -9.46 -5.41
C LEU A 54 -15.05 -10.17 -4.73
N ASP A 55 -15.68 -9.51 -3.75
CA ASP A 55 -16.81 -10.07 -2.99
C ASP A 55 -18.05 -10.28 -3.86
N SER A 56 -18.29 -9.37 -4.83
CA SER A 56 -19.39 -9.47 -5.78
C SER A 56 -19.11 -10.42 -6.95
N GLY A 57 -17.89 -10.94 -7.09
CA GLY A 57 -17.48 -11.73 -8.25
C GLY A 57 -17.31 -10.92 -9.53
N LYS A 58 -17.34 -9.59 -9.45
CA LYS A 58 -17.02 -8.70 -10.58
C LYS A 58 -15.55 -8.86 -11.01
N TYR A 59 -14.66 -9.14 -10.07
CA TYR A 59 -13.25 -9.43 -10.34
C TYR A 59 -12.91 -10.85 -9.91
N ASP A 60 -12.16 -11.56 -10.74
CA ASP A 60 -11.72 -12.93 -10.45
C ASP A 60 -10.48 -12.95 -9.55
N VAL A 61 -9.71 -11.86 -9.57
CA VAL A 61 -8.41 -11.77 -8.92
C VAL A 61 -8.03 -10.31 -8.66
N GLY A 62 -7.41 -10.05 -7.52
CA GLY A 62 -6.76 -8.77 -7.23
C GLY A 62 -5.26 -8.91 -7.38
N PHE A 63 -4.62 -8.15 -8.27
CA PHE A 63 -3.16 -8.02 -8.34
C PHE A 63 -2.81 -6.63 -7.87
N SER A 64 -2.52 -6.49 -6.57
CA SER A 64 -2.25 -5.18 -5.99
C SER A 64 -1.41 -5.28 -4.73
N ASN A 65 -1.06 -4.14 -4.13
CA ASN A 65 -0.29 -4.05 -2.89
C ASN A 65 -1.16 -4.46 -1.67
N ILE A 66 -1.74 -5.65 -1.71
CA ILE A 66 -2.62 -6.18 -0.68
C ILE A 66 -1.78 -6.94 0.34
N THR A 67 -1.65 -6.34 1.52
CA THR A 67 -1.01 -7.00 2.65
C THR A 67 -1.80 -8.23 3.09
N VAL A 68 -1.09 -9.35 3.27
CA VAL A 68 -1.65 -10.58 3.82
C VAL A 68 -1.91 -10.40 5.32
N THR A 69 -3.18 -10.41 5.72
CA THR A 69 -3.61 -10.38 7.13
C THR A 69 -4.45 -11.63 7.44
N GLU A 70 -4.54 -12.02 8.71
CA GLU A 70 -5.37 -13.17 9.10
C GLU A 70 -6.86 -12.95 8.77
N GLU A 71 -7.37 -11.74 9.04
CA GLU A 71 -8.72 -11.33 8.66
C GLU A 71 -8.98 -11.49 7.15
N ARG A 72 -8.02 -11.11 6.29
CA ARG A 72 -8.18 -11.29 4.85
C ARG A 72 -8.11 -12.75 4.43
N LYS A 73 -7.28 -13.57 5.07
CA LYS A 73 -7.23 -15.02 4.82
C LYS A 73 -8.52 -15.74 5.19
N GLU A 74 -9.37 -15.16 6.03
CA GLU A 74 -10.70 -15.72 6.28
C GLU A 74 -11.60 -15.63 5.04
N LYS A 75 -11.37 -14.65 4.16
CA LYS A 75 -12.19 -14.37 2.99
C LYS A 75 -11.55 -14.76 1.66
N TYR A 76 -10.24 -14.55 1.51
CA TYR A 76 -9.51 -14.68 0.25
C TYR A 76 -8.35 -15.69 0.37
N ASP A 77 -8.01 -16.33 -0.73
CA ASP A 77 -6.78 -17.10 -0.85
C ASP A 77 -5.65 -16.18 -1.32
N PHE A 78 -4.42 -16.43 -0.87
CA PHE A 78 -3.27 -15.56 -1.18
C PHE A 78 -2.14 -16.32 -1.86
N ALA A 79 -1.57 -15.69 -2.89
CA ALA A 79 -0.29 -16.07 -3.47
C ALA A 79 0.62 -14.84 -3.56
N THR A 80 1.75 -14.86 -2.86
CA THR A 80 2.57 -13.66 -2.66
C THR A 80 3.74 -13.61 -3.63
N TYR A 81 3.95 -12.46 -4.27
CA TYR A 81 5.07 -12.22 -5.20
C TYR A 81 6.14 -11.26 -4.66
N ARG A 82 5.90 -10.60 -3.52
CA ARG A 82 6.87 -9.68 -2.89
C ARG A 82 6.85 -9.75 -1.36
N LEU A 83 7.98 -9.36 -0.75
CA LEU A 83 8.03 -9.04 0.67
C LEU A 83 7.29 -7.74 0.93
N ASP A 84 6.42 -7.72 1.94
CA ASP A 84 5.63 -6.54 2.25
C ASP A 84 6.42 -5.58 3.13
N THR A 85 6.85 -4.47 2.54
CA THR A 85 7.58 -3.38 3.21
C THR A 85 6.84 -2.07 3.00
N ILE A 86 6.64 -1.35 4.09
CA ILE A 86 6.04 -0.02 4.13
C ILE A 86 7.10 1.00 4.55
N SER A 87 6.95 2.26 4.16
CA SER A 87 7.96 3.28 4.43
C SER A 87 7.36 4.66 4.65
N PHE A 88 8.04 5.41 5.52
CA PHE A 88 7.83 6.84 5.66
C PHE A 88 8.63 7.57 4.60
N GLU A 89 7.96 8.43 3.85
CA GLU A 89 8.55 9.34 2.88
C GLU A 89 8.39 10.79 3.36
N ALA A 90 9.47 11.56 3.34
CA ALA A 90 9.46 12.97 3.72
C ALA A 90 10.23 13.84 2.72
N LYS A 91 10.09 15.16 2.82
CA LYS A 91 10.95 16.09 2.07
C LYS A 91 12.43 15.84 2.41
N LYS A 92 13.27 15.87 1.38
CA LYS A 92 14.72 15.65 1.53
C LYS A 92 15.39 16.75 2.35
N GLY A 93 16.45 16.39 3.06
CA GLY A 93 17.35 17.35 3.72
C GLY A 93 16.91 17.77 5.12
N ARG A 94 15.92 17.08 5.71
CA ARG A 94 15.45 17.33 7.08
C ARG A 94 16.21 16.53 8.14
N GLY A 95 17.02 15.53 7.74
CA GLY A 95 17.77 14.67 8.66
C GLY A 95 16.91 13.76 9.55
N TRP A 96 15.58 13.79 9.40
CA TRP A 96 14.65 13.00 10.19
C TRP A 96 14.73 11.53 9.80
N LYS A 97 14.76 10.65 10.80
CA LYS A 97 14.72 9.19 10.64
C LYS A 97 13.69 8.60 11.58
N VAL A 98 12.83 7.73 11.07
CA VAL A 98 11.77 7.06 11.82
C VAL A 98 12.23 5.63 12.12
N LYS A 99 12.37 5.31 13.40
CA LYS A 99 12.72 3.98 13.93
C LYS A 99 11.60 3.38 14.76
N GLY A 100 10.63 4.19 15.20
CA GLY A 100 9.46 3.72 15.94
C GLY A 100 8.48 4.83 16.30
N PRO A 101 7.50 4.53 17.19
CA PRO A 101 6.40 5.43 17.54
C PRO A 101 6.85 6.83 17.98
N LYS A 102 7.88 6.90 18.83
CA LYS A 102 8.36 8.17 19.40
C LYS A 102 8.80 9.18 18.33
N ASP A 103 9.26 8.72 17.17
CA ASP A 103 9.83 9.58 16.12
C ASP A 103 8.75 10.27 15.29
N VAL A 104 7.47 9.84 15.44
CA VAL A 104 6.29 10.42 14.78
C VAL A 104 5.32 11.08 15.77
N ALA A 105 5.66 11.15 17.06
CA ALA A 105 4.84 11.84 18.06
C ALA A 105 4.72 13.33 17.71
N GLY A 106 3.49 13.88 17.76
CA GLY A 106 3.21 15.28 17.41
C GLY A 106 3.38 15.65 15.93
N ARG A 107 3.81 14.71 15.08
CA ARG A 107 3.99 14.94 13.64
C ARG A 107 2.68 14.80 12.89
N VAL A 108 2.56 15.53 11.78
CA VAL A 108 1.43 15.41 10.85
C VAL A 108 1.78 14.38 9.78
N ILE A 109 1.18 13.20 9.83
CA ILE A 109 1.51 12.08 8.94
C ILE A 109 0.32 11.74 8.05
N GLY A 110 0.56 11.72 6.74
CA GLY A 110 -0.42 11.25 5.76
C GLY A 110 -0.45 9.72 5.64
N VAL A 111 -1.63 9.15 5.44
CA VAL A 111 -1.83 7.72 5.17
C VAL A 111 -3.13 7.49 4.39
N SER A 112 -3.28 6.33 3.75
CA SER A 112 -4.56 5.92 3.14
C SER A 112 -5.37 5.03 4.08
N SER A 113 -6.68 5.24 4.12
CA SER A 113 -7.62 4.50 4.99
C SER A 113 -7.81 3.05 4.55
N GLY A 114 -8.10 2.17 5.51
CA GLY A 114 -8.32 0.74 5.29
C GLY A 114 -7.04 -0.04 4.99
N THR A 115 -5.88 0.52 5.33
CA THR A 115 -4.56 -0.05 5.00
C THR A 115 -3.83 -0.56 6.25
N ASN A 116 -2.85 -1.44 6.07
CA ASN A 116 -2.00 -1.86 7.20
C ASN A 116 -1.08 -0.73 7.69
N GLN A 117 -0.75 0.21 6.82
CA GLN A 117 -0.05 1.46 7.15
C GLN A 117 -0.85 2.29 8.16
N GLU A 118 -2.15 2.47 7.91
CA GLU A 118 -3.06 3.17 8.83
C GLU A 118 -3.09 2.46 10.19
N LYS A 119 -3.28 1.14 10.19
CA LYS A 119 -3.31 0.36 11.43
C LYS A 119 -2.04 0.56 12.26
N LEU A 120 -0.86 0.46 11.63
CA LEU A 120 0.42 0.68 12.31
C LEU A 120 0.50 2.08 12.90
N LEU A 121 0.14 3.10 12.12
CA LEU A 121 0.25 4.50 12.52
C LEU A 121 -0.71 4.86 13.67
N VAL A 122 -1.93 4.32 13.63
CA VAL A 122 -2.91 4.45 14.72
C VAL A 122 -2.39 3.77 15.99
N ASP A 123 -1.84 2.56 15.88
CA ASP A 123 -1.29 1.83 17.02
C ASP A 123 -0.07 2.55 17.61
N TRP A 124 0.79 3.14 16.79
CA TRP A 124 1.91 3.97 17.23
C TRP A 124 1.46 5.27 17.91
N SER A 125 0.43 5.93 17.38
CA SER A 125 -0.14 7.12 18.00
C SER A 125 -0.69 6.82 19.40
N LYS A 126 -1.41 5.68 19.56
CA LYS A 126 -1.86 5.21 20.88
C LYS A 126 -0.71 4.91 21.83
N GLN A 127 0.38 4.30 21.34
CA GLN A 127 1.58 4.05 22.14
C GLN A 127 2.25 5.34 22.60
N ASN A 128 2.27 6.38 21.75
CA ASN A 128 2.78 7.70 22.13
C ASN A 128 1.98 8.31 23.27
N VAL A 129 0.65 8.34 23.14
CA VAL A 129 -0.25 8.86 24.20
C VAL A 129 -0.07 8.09 25.50
N LYS A 130 -0.05 6.75 25.45
CA LYS A 130 0.17 5.90 26.64
C LYS A 130 1.52 6.17 27.32
N ALA A 131 2.52 6.59 26.55
CA ALA A 131 3.85 6.95 27.04
C ALA A 131 4.00 8.44 27.40
N GLY A 132 2.91 9.21 27.46
CA GLY A 132 2.92 10.64 27.80
C GLY A 132 3.46 11.56 26.71
N ARG A 133 3.54 11.08 25.46
CA ARG A 133 3.94 11.89 24.29
C ARG A 133 2.70 12.36 23.53
N GLU A 134 2.87 13.39 22.71
CA GLU A 134 1.81 13.85 21.81
C GLU A 134 1.36 12.75 20.84
N ALA A 135 0.06 12.70 20.58
CA ALA A 135 -0.49 11.87 19.53
C ALA A 135 0.09 12.28 18.17
N THR A 136 0.24 11.32 17.27
CA THR A 136 0.51 11.63 15.86
C THR A 136 -0.77 12.20 15.23
N ASP A 137 -0.68 13.32 14.53
CA ASP A 137 -1.81 13.89 13.77
C ASP A 137 -1.91 13.18 12.42
N ILE A 138 -2.91 12.33 12.27
CA ILE A 138 -3.08 11.47 11.08
C ILE A 138 -4.00 12.16 10.07
N LYS A 139 -3.51 12.35 8.85
CA LYS A 139 -4.29 12.87 7.71
C LYS A 139 -4.55 11.78 6.69
N TYR A 140 -5.77 11.70 6.19
CA TYR A 140 -6.19 10.66 5.26
C TYR A 140 -6.20 11.15 3.82
N PHE A 141 -5.67 10.32 2.91
CA PHE A 141 -5.63 10.60 1.49
C PHE A 141 -6.12 9.39 0.68
N GLN A 142 -6.92 9.66 -0.35
CA GLN A 142 -7.39 8.64 -1.29
C GLN A 142 -6.52 8.61 -2.56
N ASN A 143 -6.10 9.78 -3.05
CA ASN A 143 -5.35 9.90 -4.29
C ASN A 143 -3.88 10.25 -4.05
N THR A 144 -3.05 9.79 -4.97
CA THR A 144 -1.60 10.00 -4.91
C THR A 144 -1.16 11.43 -5.14
N SER A 145 -1.78 12.09 -6.12
CA SER A 145 -1.51 13.50 -6.41
C SER A 145 -1.79 14.41 -5.20
N ASP A 146 -2.84 14.09 -4.42
CA ASP A 146 -3.24 14.89 -3.26
C ASP A 146 -2.22 14.80 -2.13
N TYR A 147 -1.73 13.60 -1.79
CA TYR A 147 -0.74 13.47 -0.73
C TYR A 147 0.63 13.99 -1.15
N TYR A 148 1.03 13.86 -2.42
CA TYR A 148 2.29 14.46 -2.88
C TYR A 148 2.21 15.99 -2.91
N LEU A 149 1.05 16.58 -3.22
CA LEU A 149 0.84 18.02 -3.09
C LEU A 149 0.89 18.46 -1.62
N ALA A 150 0.27 17.70 -0.71
CA ALA A 150 0.33 17.97 0.72
C ALA A 150 1.76 17.86 1.26
N LEU A 151 2.49 16.82 0.86
CA LEU A 151 3.89 16.62 1.23
C LEU A 151 4.75 17.74 0.65
N GLY A 152 4.60 18.09 -0.62
CA GLY A 152 5.33 19.15 -1.30
C GLY A 152 5.08 20.54 -0.70
N SER A 153 3.85 20.82 -0.24
CA SER A 153 3.52 22.08 0.45
C SER A 153 3.91 22.09 1.93
N GLY A 154 4.17 20.93 2.55
CA GLY A 154 4.44 20.81 3.97
C GLY A 154 3.18 20.81 4.84
N ARG A 155 2.00 20.55 4.25
CA ARG A 155 0.76 20.30 4.99
C ARG A 155 0.80 18.97 5.76
N ILE A 156 1.67 18.06 5.35
CA ILE A 156 2.06 16.86 6.09
C ILE A 156 3.60 16.82 6.17
N ASP A 157 4.11 16.29 7.28
CA ASP A 157 5.55 16.12 7.52
C ASP A 157 6.10 14.91 6.75
N ALA A 158 5.31 13.83 6.70
CA ALA A 158 5.64 12.61 5.96
C ALA A 158 4.36 11.89 5.50
N TYR A 159 4.52 10.97 4.55
CA TYR A 159 3.48 10.01 4.15
C TYR A 159 3.96 8.58 4.46
N LEU A 160 3.08 7.75 5.03
CA LEU A 160 3.35 6.32 5.26
C LEU A 160 2.65 5.49 4.20
N GLY A 161 3.42 4.89 3.30
CA GLY A 161 2.91 4.15 2.14
C GLY A 161 3.70 2.89 1.81
N PRO A 162 3.40 2.23 0.67
CA PRO A 162 4.21 1.14 0.14
C PRO A 162 5.65 1.58 -0.14
N HIS A 163 6.63 0.77 0.24
CA HIS A 163 8.05 1.09 0.02
C HIS A 163 8.42 1.32 -1.47
N PRO A 164 7.98 0.49 -2.43
CA PRO A 164 8.35 0.67 -3.84
C PRO A 164 7.92 2.03 -4.40
N VAL A 165 6.74 2.50 -3.99
CA VAL A 165 6.21 3.81 -4.38
C VAL A 165 7.08 4.94 -3.84
N ALA A 166 7.35 4.93 -2.54
CA ALA A 166 8.17 5.95 -1.89
C ALA A 166 9.61 5.97 -2.44
N ALA A 167 10.21 4.79 -2.65
CA ALA A 167 11.54 4.67 -3.22
C ALA A 167 11.59 5.18 -4.67
N HIS A 168 10.62 4.81 -5.51
CA HIS A 168 10.52 5.29 -6.88
C HIS A 168 10.35 6.81 -6.94
N HIS A 169 9.43 7.38 -6.17
CA HIS A 169 9.21 8.84 -6.19
C HIS A 169 10.44 9.62 -5.69
N ALA A 170 11.10 9.15 -4.63
CA ALA A 170 12.33 9.77 -4.12
C ALA A 170 13.46 9.75 -5.16
N LEU A 171 13.66 8.64 -5.87
CA LEU A 171 14.66 8.52 -6.93
C LEU A 171 14.31 9.37 -8.15
N SER A 172 13.06 9.33 -8.58
CA SER A 172 12.61 10.01 -9.82
C SER A 172 12.53 11.52 -9.68
N THR A 173 12.21 12.05 -8.49
CA THR A 173 12.09 13.50 -8.28
C THR A 173 13.32 14.14 -7.64
N GLY A 174 14.08 13.39 -6.83
CA GLY A 174 15.17 13.93 -6.01
C GLY A 174 14.73 14.90 -4.90
N LYS A 175 13.42 15.13 -4.71
CA LYS A 175 12.85 16.12 -3.77
C LYS A 175 12.49 15.54 -2.41
N THR A 176 12.29 14.23 -2.33
CA THR A 176 11.94 13.49 -1.12
C THR A 176 12.99 12.44 -0.79
N GLU A 177 12.89 11.86 0.40
CA GLU A 177 13.71 10.73 0.83
C GLU A 177 12.87 9.75 1.68
N VAL A 178 13.23 8.47 1.63
CA VAL A 178 12.71 7.47 2.57
C VAL A 178 13.42 7.66 3.91
N ILE A 179 12.64 7.87 4.97
CA ILE A 179 13.16 8.16 6.32
C ILE A 179 13.02 7.00 7.31
N GLY A 180 12.33 5.93 6.93
CA GLY A 180 12.20 4.71 7.72
C GLY A 180 11.39 3.65 6.98
N SER A 181 11.73 2.37 7.18
CA SER A 181 11.10 1.24 6.51
C SER A 181 10.81 0.11 7.49
N PHE A 182 9.64 -0.51 7.35
CA PHE A 182 9.11 -1.50 8.29
C PHE A 182 8.45 -2.65 7.52
N SER A 183 8.43 -3.84 8.14
CA SER A 183 7.57 -4.93 7.65
C SER A 183 6.12 -4.48 7.67
N GLY A 184 5.42 -4.62 6.56
CA GLY A 184 3.98 -4.34 6.50
C GLY A 184 3.13 -5.43 7.14
N ARG A 185 3.71 -6.63 7.37
CA ARG A 185 3.08 -7.67 8.21
C ARG A 185 3.23 -7.30 9.68
N ALA A 186 2.11 -7.30 10.41
CA ALA A 186 2.14 -7.16 11.87
C ALA A 186 3.01 -8.27 12.49
N THR A 187 3.85 -7.92 13.47
CA THR A 187 4.66 -8.86 14.24
C THR A 187 3.73 -9.81 15.01
N GLY A 188 3.37 -10.95 14.43
CA GLY A 188 2.53 -11.95 15.10
C GLY A 188 1.98 -13.13 14.29
N SER A 189 1.93 -13.10 12.95
CA SER A 189 1.27 -14.17 12.19
C SER A 189 2.24 -15.22 11.60
N ARG A 190 2.30 -16.41 12.23
CA ARG A 190 2.79 -17.64 11.58
C ARG A 190 1.71 -18.13 10.60
N ALA A 191 2.06 -18.26 9.32
CA ALA A 191 1.13 -18.79 8.32
C ALA A 191 0.81 -20.29 8.58
N ARG A 192 -0.48 -20.65 8.63
CA ARG A 192 -0.95 -22.04 8.50
C ARG A 192 -1.38 -22.31 7.05
N SER A 193 -1.19 -23.57 6.63
CA SER A 193 -1.41 -24.12 5.28
C SER A 193 -2.89 -24.06 4.81
N PRO A 194 -3.21 -23.94 3.50
CA PRO A 194 -4.57 -23.77 3.02
C PRO A 194 -5.36 -25.10 2.96
N ARG A 195 -6.68 -25.03 3.19
CA ARG A 195 -7.67 -26.08 2.87
C ARG A 195 -8.51 -25.65 1.66
N PRO A 196 -9.03 -26.57 0.83
CA PRO A 196 -9.74 -26.21 -0.38
C PRO A 196 -11.18 -25.75 -0.08
N ARG A 197 -11.51 -24.52 -0.47
CA ARG A 197 -12.87 -24.01 -0.70
C ARG A 197 -12.83 -23.08 -1.90
N ARG A 198 -13.91 -22.98 -2.68
CA ARG A 198 -14.01 -21.95 -3.75
C ARG A 198 -13.85 -20.57 -3.12
N ARG A 199 -12.70 -19.96 -3.29
CA ARG A 199 -12.33 -18.65 -2.79
C ARG A 199 -11.62 -17.90 -3.91
N THR A 200 -11.95 -16.62 -4.05
CA THR A 200 -11.30 -15.72 -4.99
C THR A 200 -9.86 -15.49 -4.53
N THR A 201 -8.89 -15.57 -5.44
CA THR A 201 -7.46 -15.41 -5.12
C THR A 201 -7.08 -13.93 -5.15
N ALA A 202 -6.39 -13.45 -4.13
CA ALA A 202 -5.74 -12.15 -4.10
C ALA A 202 -4.21 -12.38 -4.15
N TRP A 203 -3.51 -11.61 -4.97
CA TRP A 203 -2.06 -11.67 -5.15
C TRP A 203 -1.43 -10.42 -4.56
#